data_AF-A0A0H5R7W0-F1
#
_entry.id   AF-A0A0H5R7W0-F1
#
_cell.length_a   1.000
_cell.length_b   1.000
_cell.length_c   1.000
_cell.angle_alpha   90.00
_cell.angle_beta   90.00
_cell.angle_gamma   90.00
#
_symmetry.space_group_name_H-M   'P 1'
#
loop_
_entity.id
_entity.type
_entity.pdbx_description
1 polymer ?
#
loop_
_entity_poly.entity_id
_entity_poly.type
_entity_poly.pdbx_seq_one_letter_code
_entity_poly.pdbx_strand_id
1 'polypeptide(L)'
;MDNDTGLHPLQNQWTLWFHSMPNNGTSWESNLQQVGTFDTVEMFWRYYRNAILPSCLDFKSNYLLFKHGIQPMWEDPQNANGGKWIVFMKNDRAQLDSYWENLILGLIGETVDSDGDEICGAVISRRRGADRIAVWNKCSDDKEKIMCLGWAIKQAIISSSETPAQFTMEWSVHTETTKAKGLRLVI
;
A
#
# COMPACT_ATOMS: atom_id res chain seq x y z
N MET A 1 -14.04 -11.01 35.62
CA MET A 1 -14.10 -9.62 35.14
C MET A 1 -12.93 -9.49 34.21
N ASP A 2 -13.21 -9.54 32.92
CA ASP A 2 -12.17 -9.46 31.89
C ASP A 2 -11.53 -8.08 31.97
N ASN A 3 -10.20 -8.09 32.00
CA ASN A 3 -9.38 -6.89 32.04
C ASN A 3 -9.36 -6.29 30.63
N ASP A 4 -10.48 -5.69 30.22
CA ASP A 4 -10.58 -4.98 28.95
C ASP A 4 -9.70 -3.74 29.02
N THR A 5 -8.56 -3.79 28.33
CA THR A 5 -7.61 -2.67 28.23
C THR A 5 -8.21 -1.46 27.49
N GLY A 6 -9.42 -1.56 26.95
CA GLY A 6 -10.09 -0.50 26.20
C GLY A 6 -9.46 -0.23 24.84
N LEU A 7 -8.62 -1.15 24.35
CA LEU A 7 -7.95 -1.10 23.06
C LEU A 7 -8.67 -2.01 22.07
N HIS A 8 -8.75 -1.59 20.81
CA HIS A 8 -9.48 -2.32 19.78
C HIS A 8 -8.48 -3.10 18.91
N PRO A 9 -8.41 -4.44 19.03
CA PRO A 9 -7.46 -5.24 18.25
C PRO A 9 -7.81 -5.22 16.76
N LEU A 10 -6.77 -5.20 15.93
CA LEU A 10 -6.85 -5.42 14.48
C LEU A 10 -6.80 -6.92 14.19
N GLN A 11 -7.35 -7.32 13.05
CA GLN A 11 -7.29 -8.72 12.60
C GLN A 11 -5.85 -9.18 12.35
N ASN A 12 -5.04 -8.31 11.74
CA ASN A 12 -3.63 -8.53 11.47
C ASN A 12 -2.76 -7.52 12.22
N GLN A 13 -1.56 -7.93 12.61
CA GLN A 13 -0.52 -7.00 13.02
C GLN A 13 0.13 -6.40 11.78
N TRP A 14 0.39 -5.09 11.80
CA TRP A 14 0.94 -4.34 10.68
C TRP A 14 2.23 -3.63 11.07
N THR A 15 3.13 -3.45 10.11
CA THR A 15 4.38 -2.72 10.27
C THR A 15 4.46 -1.58 9.27
N LEU A 16 4.62 -0.36 9.80
CA LEU A 16 4.85 0.84 9.01
C LEU A 16 6.35 1.02 8.80
N TRP A 17 6.73 1.27 7.55
CA TRP A 17 8.09 1.52 7.11
C TRP A 17 8.18 2.86 6.39
N PHE A 18 9.34 3.49 6.48
CA PHE A 18 9.72 4.65 5.71
C PHE A 18 10.96 4.33 4.90
N HIS A 19 10.91 4.60 3.60
CA HIS A 19 12.08 4.53 2.73
C HIS A 19 12.47 5.94 2.32
N SER A 20 13.62 6.42 2.77
CA SER A 20 14.11 7.76 2.47
C SER A 20 14.60 7.90 1.03
N MET A 21 14.84 9.14 0.57
CA MET A 21 15.51 9.36 -0.71
C MET A 21 16.86 8.60 -0.70
N PRO A 22 17.14 7.79 -1.73
CA PRO A 22 18.42 7.11 -1.80
C PRO A 22 19.54 8.12 -2.01
N ASN A 23 20.58 8.04 -1.17
CA ASN A 23 21.83 8.74 -1.37
C ASN A 23 22.69 8.00 -2.42
N ASN A 24 23.58 8.72 -3.10
CA ASN A 24 24.46 8.10 -4.09
C ASN A 24 25.28 6.98 -3.43
N GLY A 25 25.12 5.75 -3.92
CA GLY A 25 25.90 4.58 -3.48
C GLY A 25 25.29 3.72 -2.37
N THR A 26 24.12 4.09 -1.82
CA THR A 26 23.42 3.25 -0.83
C THR A 26 22.43 2.29 -1.49
N SER A 27 22.32 1.05 -0.99
CA SER A 27 21.32 0.10 -1.45
C SER A 27 19.90 0.52 -1.04
N TRP A 28 18.87 -0.08 -1.64
CA TRP A 28 17.47 0.18 -1.28
C TRP A 28 17.20 -0.20 0.17
N GLU A 29 17.66 -1.37 0.58
CA GLU A 29 17.47 -1.92 1.93
C GLU A 29 18.10 -1.01 2.99
N SER A 30 19.23 -0.40 2.66
CA SER A 30 19.95 0.51 3.57
C SER A 30 19.16 1.78 3.91
N ASN A 31 18.19 2.16 3.06
CA ASN A 31 17.35 3.34 3.25
C ASN A 31 15.95 3.00 3.77
N LEU A 32 15.65 1.71 3.98
CA LEU A 32 14.39 1.23 4.50
C LEU A 32 14.44 1.16 6.03
N GLN A 33 13.57 1.92 6.68
CA GLN A 33 13.51 2.02 8.14
C GLN A 33 12.15 1.58 8.64
N GLN A 34 12.14 0.72 9.66
CA GLN A 34 10.92 0.36 10.38
C GLN A 34 10.53 1.52 11.29
N VAL A 35 9.35 2.10 11.09
CA VAL A 35 8.80 3.18 11.93
C VAL A 35 8.17 2.58 13.18
N GLY A 36 7.41 1.49 13.03
CA GLY A 36 6.78 0.81 14.15
C GLY A 36 5.85 -0.31 13.71
N THR A 37 5.53 -1.17 14.67
CA THR A 37 4.59 -2.29 14.51
C THR A 37 3.40 -2.09 15.45
N PHE A 38 2.20 -2.42 14.99
CA PHE A 38 0.97 -2.26 15.75
C PHE A 38 -0.06 -3.33 15.39
N ASP A 39 -0.90 -3.68 16.37
CA ASP A 39 -1.99 -4.65 16.28
C ASP A 39 -3.30 -4.11 16.89
N THR A 40 -3.38 -2.80 17.13
CA THR A 40 -4.59 -2.13 17.64
C THR A 40 -4.86 -0.83 16.88
N VAL A 41 -6.13 -0.44 16.84
CA VAL A 41 -6.59 0.81 16.20
C VAL A 41 -5.93 2.04 16.84
N GLU A 42 -5.77 2.05 18.16
CA GLU A 42 -5.17 3.16 18.89
C GLU A 42 -3.69 3.32 18.57
N MET A 43 -2.95 2.22 18.46
CA MET A 43 -1.54 2.27 18.08
C MET A 43 -1.37 2.68 16.62
N PHE A 44 -2.25 2.22 15.71
CA PHE A 44 -2.29 2.72 14.34
C PHE A 44 -2.39 4.26 14.32
N TRP A 45 -3.39 4.83 14.99
CA TRP A 45 -3.57 6.28 15.03
C TRP A 45 -2.41 7.00 15.72
N ARG A 46 -1.77 6.38 16.72
CA ARG A 46 -0.57 6.93 17.37
C ARG A 46 0.58 7.08 16.38
N TYR A 47 0.84 6.08 15.54
CA TYR A 47 1.89 6.18 14.52
C TYR A 47 1.48 7.14 13.40
N TYR A 48 0.29 6.95 12.82
CA TYR A 48 -0.16 7.68 11.65
C TYR A 48 -0.31 9.18 11.90
N ARG A 49 -0.88 9.59 13.05
CA ARG A 49 -1.08 11.01 13.38
C ARG A 49 0.23 11.77 13.62
N ASN A 50 1.30 11.07 14.02
CA ASN A 50 2.62 11.67 14.25
C ASN A 50 3.54 11.56 13.01
N ALA A 51 3.08 10.91 11.94
CA ALA A 51 3.82 10.82 10.69
C ALA A 51 3.66 12.09 9.86
N ILE A 52 4.68 12.41 9.06
CA ILE A 52 4.56 13.44 8.01
C ILE A 52 3.57 12.93 6.97
N LEU A 53 2.64 13.78 6.50
CA LEU A 53 1.70 13.42 5.43
C LEU A 53 2.45 12.95 4.17
N PRO A 54 1.92 11.95 3.43
CA PRO A 54 2.54 11.47 2.19
C PRO A 54 2.87 12.60 1.20
N SER A 55 1.99 13.59 1.06
CA SER A 55 2.16 14.73 0.16
C SER A 55 3.26 15.72 0.60
N CYS A 56 3.78 15.58 1.82
CA CYS A 56 4.87 16.37 2.37
C CYS A 56 6.20 15.62 2.37
N LEU A 57 6.26 14.35 1.95
CA LEU A 57 7.52 13.63 1.82
C LEU A 57 8.36 14.18 0.66
N ASP A 58 9.68 14.07 0.83
CA ASP A 58 10.63 14.33 -0.25
C ASP A 58 10.39 13.40 -1.45
N PHE A 59 10.64 13.92 -2.65
CA PHE A 59 10.59 13.11 -3.86
C PHE A 59 11.54 11.91 -3.74
N LYS A 60 11.15 10.78 -4.33
CA LYS A 60 11.81 9.46 -4.24
C LYS A 60 11.69 8.76 -2.89
N SER A 61 11.03 9.37 -1.90
CA SER A 61 10.71 8.70 -0.64
C SER A 61 9.40 7.92 -0.73
N ASN A 62 9.21 6.98 0.19
CA ASN A 62 8.05 6.10 0.23
C ASN A 62 7.62 5.82 1.67
N TYR A 63 6.32 5.71 1.92
CA TYR A 63 5.81 4.93 3.06
C TYR A 63 5.36 3.57 2.58
N LEU A 64 5.52 2.57 3.43
CA LEU A 64 5.13 1.19 3.17
C LEU A 64 4.41 0.65 4.41
N LEU A 65 3.23 0.09 4.23
CA LEU A 65 2.47 -0.57 5.29
C LEU A 65 2.29 -2.03 4.91
N PHE A 66 2.92 -2.95 5.65
CA PHE A 66 2.90 -4.38 5.35
C PHE A 66 2.45 -5.18 6.55
N LYS A 67 1.81 -6.33 6.31
CA LYS A 67 1.49 -7.27 7.39
C LYS A 67 2.80 -7.66 8.10
N HIS A 68 2.74 -7.80 9.43
CA HIS A 68 3.91 -8.12 10.22
C HIS A 68 4.51 -9.47 9.78
N GLY A 69 5.84 -9.52 9.72
CA GLY A 69 6.57 -10.68 9.19
C GLY A 69 6.75 -10.69 7.67
N ILE A 70 6.14 -9.76 6.93
CA ILE A 70 6.39 -9.57 5.49
C ILE A 70 7.28 -8.35 5.30
N GLN A 71 8.47 -8.55 4.76
CA GLN A 71 9.35 -7.47 4.37
C GLN A 71 8.85 -6.82 3.08
N PRO A 72 8.89 -5.48 2.95
CA PRO A 72 8.40 -4.78 1.76
C PRO A 72 9.42 -4.83 0.62
N MET A 73 9.80 -6.03 0.22
CA MET A 73 10.79 -6.35 -0.80
C MET A 73 10.34 -7.59 -1.59
N TRP A 74 10.71 -7.69 -2.86
CA TRP A 74 10.22 -8.76 -3.73
C TRP A 74 10.89 -10.11 -3.41
N GLU A 75 12.00 -10.07 -2.68
CA GLU A 75 12.76 -11.22 -2.18
C GLU A 75 12.05 -11.91 -1.00
N ASP A 76 11.11 -11.24 -0.33
CA ASP A 76 10.32 -11.86 0.73
C ASP A 76 9.49 -13.03 0.16
N PRO A 77 9.49 -14.22 0.78
CA PRO A 77 8.77 -15.38 0.29
C PRO A 77 7.28 -15.13 0.02
N GLN A 78 6.63 -14.22 0.76
CA GLN A 78 5.22 -13.89 0.55
C GLN A 78 5.00 -12.94 -0.63
N ASN A 79 6.03 -12.22 -1.09
CA ASN A 79 5.95 -11.34 -2.25
C ASN A 79 6.50 -11.98 -3.53
N ALA A 80 7.41 -12.95 -3.42
CA ALA A 80 8.20 -13.47 -4.55
C ALA A 80 7.37 -14.03 -5.72
N ASN A 81 6.23 -14.66 -5.42
CA ASN A 81 5.31 -15.24 -6.42
C ASN A 81 4.11 -14.32 -6.72
N GLY A 82 4.17 -13.10 -6.21
CA GLY A 82 3.07 -12.17 -6.20
C GLY A 82 3.15 -11.10 -7.28
N GLY A 83 2.31 -10.10 -7.12
CA GLY A 83 2.30 -8.92 -7.96
C GLY A 83 1.86 -7.68 -7.21
N LYS A 84 1.70 -6.61 -7.98
CA LYS A 84 1.20 -5.35 -7.44
C LYS A 84 0.25 -4.67 -8.40
N TRP A 85 -0.85 -4.16 -7.86
CA TRP A 85 -1.63 -3.12 -8.49
C TRP A 85 -0.95 -1.77 -8.26
N ILE A 86 -0.81 -0.96 -9.30
CA ILE A 86 -0.27 0.40 -9.24
C ILE A 86 -1.35 1.37 -9.71
N VAL A 87 -1.70 2.31 -8.84
CA VAL A 87 -2.55 3.46 -9.14
C VAL A 87 -1.66 4.64 -9.49
N PHE A 88 -1.81 5.15 -10.71
CA PHE A 88 -1.14 6.37 -11.16
C PHE A 88 -2.05 7.57 -10.92
N MET A 89 -1.56 8.55 -10.16
CA MET A 89 -2.31 9.74 -9.83
C MET A 89 -1.67 10.96 -10.47
N LYS A 90 -2.51 11.94 -10.85
CA LYS A 90 -2.01 13.29 -11.13
C LYS A 90 -1.47 13.90 -9.83
N ASN A 91 -0.54 14.85 -9.93
CA ASN A 91 0.09 15.48 -8.75
C ASN A 91 -0.86 16.42 -8.00
N ASP A 92 -1.99 15.89 -7.51
CA ASP A 92 -2.86 16.53 -6.53
C ASP A 92 -2.48 16.03 -5.14
N ARG A 93 -1.98 16.96 -4.32
CA ARG A 93 -1.47 16.65 -2.98
C ARG A 93 -2.58 16.24 -2.01
N ALA A 94 -3.76 16.87 -2.10
CA ALA A 94 -4.85 16.60 -1.17
C ALA A 94 -5.48 15.24 -1.46
N GLN A 95 -5.67 14.92 -2.74
CA GLN A 95 -6.13 13.59 -3.16
C GLN A 95 -5.15 12.49 -2.75
N LEU A 96 -3.84 12.73 -2.90
CA LEU A 96 -2.83 11.76 -2.50
C LEU A 96 -2.94 11.35 -1.03
N ASP A 97 -3.07 12.32 -0.13
CA ASP A 97 -3.16 12.07 1.31
C ASP A 97 -4.46 11.31 1.64
N SER A 98 -5.59 11.75 1.08
CA SER A 98 -6.91 11.11 1.27
C SER A 98 -6.93 9.67 0.74
N TYR A 99 -6.40 9.43 -0.46
CA TYR A 99 -6.36 8.11 -1.08
C TYR A 99 -5.49 7.13 -0.32
N TRP A 100 -4.36 7.60 0.21
CA TRP A 100 -3.52 6.78 1.06
C TRP A 100 -4.21 6.43 2.37
N GLU A 101 -4.84 7.41 3.03
CA GLU A 101 -5.56 7.22 4.28
C GLU A 101 -6.71 6.20 4.11
N ASN A 102 -7.56 6.40 3.10
CA ASN A 102 -8.68 5.49 2.84
C ASN A 102 -8.19 4.07 2.56
N LEU A 103 -7.12 3.93 1.78
CA LEU A 103 -6.53 2.62 1.50
C LEU A 103 -6.04 1.95 2.78
N ILE A 104 -5.17 2.60 3.57
CA ILE A 104 -4.60 1.97 4.77
C ILE A 104 -5.66 1.66 5.83
N LEU A 105 -6.70 2.50 5.95
CA LEU A 105 -7.86 2.20 6.80
C LEU A 105 -8.60 0.96 6.30
N GLY A 106 -8.79 0.82 4.98
CA GLY A 106 -9.37 -0.37 4.39
C GLY A 106 -8.51 -1.63 4.55
N LEU A 107 -7.18 -1.49 4.56
CA LEU A 107 -6.26 -2.60 4.81
C LEU A 107 -6.35 -3.08 6.26
N ILE A 108 -6.16 -2.19 7.23
CA ILE A 108 -6.17 -2.59 8.66
C ILE A 108 -7.57 -3.01 9.13
N GLY A 109 -8.62 -2.49 8.48
CA GLY A 109 -10.01 -2.88 8.70
C GLY A 109 -10.46 -4.09 7.89
N GLU A 110 -9.57 -4.69 7.09
CA GLU A 110 -9.83 -5.88 6.25
C GLU A 110 -11.03 -5.73 5.30
N THR A 111 -11.27 -4.53 4.78
CA THR A 111 -12.39 -4.27 3.84
C THR A 111 -11.99 -4.35 2.37
N VAL A 112 -10.68 -4.31 2.06
CA VAL A 112 -10.16 -4.38 0.68
C VAL A 112 -10.00 -5.83 0.20
N ASP A 113 -9.78 -6.75 1.13
CA ASP A 113 -9.60 -8.19 0.86
C ASP A 113 -10.55 -9.00 1.74
N SER A 114 -11.84 -8.69 1.65
CA SER A 114 -12.88 -9.23 2.54
C SER A 114 -13.01 -10.76 2.49
N ASP A 115 -12.58 -11.36 1.37
CA ASP A 115 -12.74 -12.79 1.11
C ASP A 115 -11.42 -13.57 1.21
N GLY A 116 -10.31 -12.92 1.61
CA GLY A 116 -8.97 -13.48 1.43
C GLY A 116 -7.89 -13.06 2.42
N ASP A 117 -6.73 -13.71 2.29
CA ASP A 117 -5.46 -13.34 2.90
C ASP A 117 -4.41 -13.17 1.78
N GLU A 118 -4.80 -12.43 0.76
CA GLU A 118 -4.06 -12.22 -0.48
C GLU A 118 -3.17 -10.98 -0.40
N ILE A 119 -3.56 -9.97 0.39
CA ILE A 119 -2.77 -8.74 0.56
C ILE A 119 -1.52 -8.95 1.42
N CYS A 120 -0.38 -8.51 0.91
CA CYS A 120 0.87 -8.37 1.66
C CYS A 120 1.00 -6.99 2.32
N GLY A 121 0.67 -5.94 1.57
CA GLY A 121 0.86 -4.56 2.02
C GLY A 121 0.63 -3.54 0.91
N ALA A 122 0.90 -2.28 1.23
CA ALA A 122 0.81 -1.17 0.30
C ALA A 122 1.98 -0.20 0.41
N VAL A 123 2.22 0.54 -0.67
CA VAL A 123 3.31 1.50 -0.82
C VAL A 123 2.77 2.78 -1.42
N ILE A 124 3.05 3.92 -0.80
CA ILE A 124 2.88 5.24 -1.42
C ILE A 124 4.24 5.83 -1.77
N SER A 125 4.35 6.33 -2.99
CA SER A 125 5.61 6.74 -3.62
C SER A 125 5.52 8.18 -4.12
N ARG A 126 6.34 9.07 -3.57
CA ARG A 126 6.46 10.45 -4.07
C ARG A 126 7.41 10.52 -5.26
N ARG A 127 6.97 11.07 -6.39
CA ARG A 127 7.76 11.14 -7.63
C ARG A 127 7.55 12.50 -8.30
N ARG A 128 8.56 12.96 -9.06
CA ARG A 128 8.47 14.25 -9.78
C ARG A 128 7.44 14.25 -10.91
N GLY A 129 7.24 13.10 -11.55
CA GLY A 129 6.32 12.97 -12.69
C GLY A 129 4.89 12.74 -12.24
N ALA A 130 4.64 11.57 -11.67
CA ALA A 130 3.34 11.17 -11.14
C ALA A 130 3.55 10.34 -9.87
N ASP A 131 2.92 10.76 -8.79
CA ASP A 131 2.84 10.01 -7.54
C ASP A 131 2.08 8.69 -7.76
N ARG A 132 2.40 7.69 -6.93
CA ARG A 132 1.87 6.33 -7.10
C ARG A 132 1.50 5.72 -5.77
N ILE A 133 0.40 4.98 -5.76
CA ILE A 133 0.05 4.03 -4.70
C ILE A 133 0.14 2.64 -5.32
N ALA A 134 0.74 1.69 -4.59
CA ALA A 134 0.78 0.29 -5.00
C ALA A 134 0.26 -0.60 -3.88
N VAL A 135 -0.46 -1.66 -4.24
CA VAL A 135 -0.93 -2.71 -3.31
C VAL A 135 -0.33 -4.02 -3.78
N TRP A 136 0.35 -4.72 -2.87
CA TRP A 136 1.11 -5.94 -3.12
C TRP A 136 0.29 -7.14 -2.67
N ASN A 137 0.29 -8.19 -3.48
CA ASN A 137 -0.49 -9.39 -3.28
C ASN A 137 0.37 -10.64 -3.48
N LYS A 138 0.04 -11.75 -2.80
CA LYS A 138 0.88 -12.95 -2.67
C LYS A 138 1.01 -13.80 -3.94
N CYS A 139 -0.04 -13.83 -4.77
CA CYS A 139 -0.18 -14.80 -5.86
C CYS A 139 -0.43 -14.12 -7.23
N SER A 140 0.19 -14.66 -8.27
CA SER A 140 0.02 -14.19 -9.66
C SER A 140 -0.79 -15.14 -10.56
N ASP A 141 -1.27 -16.26 -10.03
CA ASP A 141 -1.81 -17.38 -10.80
C ASP A 141 -3.32 -17.30 -11.05
N ASP A 142 -4.07 -16.69 -10.14
CA ASP A 142 -5.52 -16.53 -10.24
C ASP A 142 -5.92 -15.13 -10.72
N LYS A 143 -6.14 -15.01 -12.04
CA LYS A 143 -6.52 -13.74 -12.68
C LYS A 143 -7.85 -13.19 -12.18
N GLU A 144 -8.80 -14.03 -11.82
CA GLU A 144 -10.11 -13.58 -11.35
C GLU A 144 -9.97 -12.92 -9.98
N LYS A 145 -9.25 -13.58 -9.05
CA LYS A 145 -8.94 -12.98 -7.74
C LYS A 145 -8.15 -11.69 -7.87
N ILE A 146 -7.13 -11.65 -8.73
CA ILE A 146 -6.32 -10.45 -8.98
C ILE A 146 -7.21 -9.29 -9.47
N MET A 147 -8.15 -9.57 -10.37
CA MET A 147 -9.08 -8.56 -10.88
C MET A 147 -10.09 -8.10 -9.82
N CYS A 148 -10.66 -9.02 -9.03
CA CYS A 148 -11.55 -8.69 -7.92
C CYS A 148 -10.84 -7.80 -6.89
N LEU A 149 -9.60 -8.14 -6.53
CA LEU A 149 -8.76 -7.32 -5.66
C LEU A 149 -8.53 -5.92 -6.27
N GLY A 150 -8.25 -5.83 -7.58
CA GLY A 150 -8.12 -4.55 -8.28
C GLY A 150 -9.37 -3.67 -8.17
N TRP A 151 -10.57 -4.27 -8.27
CA TRP A 151 -11.84 -3.56 -8.06
C TRP A 151 -12.02 -3.10 -6.61
N ALA A 152 -11.70 -3.95 -5.63
CA ALA A 152 -11.80 -3.58 -4.23
C ALA A 152 -10.85 -2.43 -3.86
N ILE A 153 -9.60 -2.48 -4.34
CA ILE A 153 -8.62 -1.39 -4.19
C ILE A 153 -9.15 -0.09 -4.78
N LYS A 154 -9.76 -0.14 -5.97
CA LYS A 154 -10.36 1.03 -6.60
C LYS A 154 -11.45 1.65 -5.71
N GLN A 155 -12.36 0.84 -5.17
CA GLN A 155 -13.44 1.33 -4.32
C GLN A 155 -12.94 1.91 -3.00
N ALA A 156 -11.87 1.33 -2.44
CA ALA A 156 -11.25 1.84 -1.22
C ALA A 156 -10.57 3.20 -1.44
N ILE A 157 -9.95 3.40 -2.61
CA ILE A 157 -9.22 4.62 -2.92
C ILE A 157 -10.15 5.75 -3.40
N ILE A 158 -11.07 5.43 -4.31
CA ILE A 158 -11.90 6.42 -5.01
C ILE A 158 -13.27 6.50 -4.34
N SER A 159 -13.56 7.61 -3.67
CA SER A 159 -14.90 7.91 -3.15
C SER A 159 -15.92 7.93 -4.29
N SER A 160 -17.12 7.39 -4.05
CA SER A 160 -18.22 7.31 -5.03
C SER A 160 -18.67 8.67 -5.59
N SER A 161 -18.28 9.78 -4.95
CA SER A 161 -18.59 11.15 -5.36
C SER A 161 -17.60 11.77 -6.34
N GLU A 162 -16.45 11.13 -6.60
CA GLU A 162 -15.43 11.66 -7.49
C GLU A 162 -15.75 11.29 -8.95
N THR A 163 -15.73 12.29 -9.84
CA THR A 163 -15.73 12.01 -11.28
C THR A 163 -14.50 11.16 -11.59
N PRO A 164 -14.54 10.23 -12.58
CA PRO A 164 -13.34 9.54 -13.00
C PRO A 164 -12.37 10.59 -13.53
N ALA A 165 -11.45 11.08 -12.69
CA ALA A 165 -10.22 11.61 -13.24
C ALA A 165 -9.61 10.45 -14.03
N GLN A 166 -8.85 10.76 -15.09
CA GLN A 166 -8.07 9.73 -15.79
C GLN A 166 -7.09 9.09 -14.80
N PHE A 167 -7.56 8.05 -14.13
CA PHE A 167 -6.83 7.19 -13.23
C PHE A 167 -6.63 5.88 -13.96
N THR A 168 -5.38 5.46 -14.04
CA THR A 168 -5.04 4.17 -14.63
C THR A 168 -4.53 3.28 -13.52
N MET A 169 -5.10 2.08 -13.44
CA MET A 169 -4.60 1.02 -12.57
C MET A 169 -3.97 -0.06 -13.43
N GLU A 170 -2.75 -0.45 -13.09
CA GLU A 170 -1.99 -1.47 -13.80
C GLU A 170 -1.49 -2.50 -12.81
N TRP A 171 -1.69 -3.78 -13.12
CA TRP A 171 -1.14 -4.88 -12.35
C TRP A 171 0.04 -5.51 -13.09
N SER A 172 1.10 -5.82 -12.34
CA SER A 172 2.29 -6.51 -12.84
C SER A 172 2.86 -7.44 -11.78
N VAL A 173 3.40 -8.59 -12.22
CA VAL A 173 4.22 -9.49 -11.39
C VAL A 173 5.47 -8.77 -10.90
N HIS A 174 5.94 -9.07 -9.68
CA HIS A 174 7.13 -8.40 -9.12
C HIS A 174 8.40 -8.60 -9.95
N THR A 175 8.58 -9.79 -10.53
CA THR A 175 9.76 -10.18 -11.31
C THR A 175 9.74 -9.68 -12.75
N GLU A 176 8.60 -9.20 -13.25
CA GLU A 176 8.48 -8.64 -14.59
C GLU A 176 8.72 -7.12 -14.57
N THR A 177 9.83 -6.67 -15.17
CA THR A 177 9.96 -5.25 -15.54
C THR A 177 8.83 -4.89 -16.50
N THR A 178 8.13 -3.78 -16.21
CA THR A 178 6.96 -3.08 -16.84
C THR A 178 6.78 -3.07 -18.38
N LYS A 179 7.40 -3.97 -19.14
CA LYS A 179 7.36 -4.09 -20.60
C LYS A 179 6.46 -5.25 -21.09
N ALA A 180 6.06 -6.18 -20.23
CA ALA A 180 5.02 -7.16 -20.53
C ALA A 180 3.64 -6.53 -20.31
N LYS A 181 2.64 -6.91 -21.13
CA LYS A 181 1.26 -6.40 -21.06
C LYS A 181 0.60 -6.87 -19.75
N GLY A 182 0.84 -6.13 -18.66
CA GLY A 182 0.15 -6.30 -17.38
C GLY A 182 -1.37 -6.14 -17.54
N LEU A 183 -2.13 -6.64 -16.56
CA LEU A 183 -3.58 -6.40 -16.52
C LEU A 183 -3.79 -4.90 -16.33
N ARG A 184 -4.61 -4.30 -17.18
CA ARG A 184 -4.88 -2.86 -17.14
C ARG A 184 -6.35 -2.61 -16.92
N LEU A 185 -6.64 -1.83 -15.89
CA LEU A 185 -7.94 -1.24 -15.63
C LEU A 185 -7.86 0.22 -16.09
N VAL A 186 -8.47 0.50 -17.24
CA VAL A 186 -8.69 1.86 -17.75
C VAL A 186 -10.13 2.21 -17.45
N ILE A 187 -10.35 3.37 -16.82
CA ILE A 187 -11.65 3.81 -16.32
C ILE A 187 -11.92 5.22 -16.84
#